data_AF-A0A1F8LV38-F1
#
_entry.id   AF-A0A1F8LV38-F1
#
_cell.length_a   1.000
_cell.length_b   1.000
_cell.length_c   1.000
_cell.angle_alpha   90.00
_cell.angle_beta   90.00
_cell.angle_gamma   90.00
#
_symmetry.space_group_name_H-M   'P 1'
#
loop_
_entity.id
_entity.type
_entity.pdbx_description
1 polymer ?
#
loop_
_entity_poly.entity_id
_entity_poly.type
_entity_poly.pdbx_seq_one_letter_code
_entity_poly.pdbx_strand_id
1 'polypeptide(L)'
;MAGLLFGTAGKPYSTHGESTMSAIERIAELGLGCMEIEFVKGVQMKEDVAVEVAKTAAEHGVKLSAHAPYYINLNAKEPEKITASKERILHTARVASLCGAQSVVIHTAFFMGDPPEMAYPKIKQNLKDTLEMIKQEGIELTIRPEVMGKSSQFGTVDEVIRLCSELDGTAPCIDFAHNHALKGDMNTYEEFAEVLNRIESGLGRSALDDIHIHCSGIKYGPKGELKHLDLDESDFNYKELLRALKIFEVKGLLICESPNLEIDALLMKKYYNSL
;
A
#
# COMPACT_ATOMS: atom_id res chain seq x y z
N MET A 1 3.05 14.50 6.35
CA MET A 1 1.96 14.38 7.34
C MET A 1 2.43 14.85 8.72
N ALA A 2 1.53 14.99 9.72
CA ALA A 2 1.91 15.37 11.09
C ALA A 2 2.51 14.20 11.91
N GLY A 3 2.27 12.95 11.50
CA GLY A 3 2.76 11.73 12.14
C GLY A 3 2.39 10.49 11.32
N LEU A 4 2.62 9.30 11.90
CA LEU A 4 2.13 8.03 11.34
C LEU A 4 0.67 7.80 11.74
N LEU A 5 -0.20 7.62 10.76
CA LEU A 5 -1.62 7.32 10.95
C LEU A 5 -1.84 5.82 10.82
N PHE A 6 -2.77 5.29 11.61
CA PHE A 6 -3.16 3.88 11.60
C PHE A 6 -4.57 3.75 11.05
N GLY A 7 -4.79 2.72 10.24
CA GLY A 7 -6.05 2.49 9.54
C GLY A 7 -6.24 1.04 9.12
N THR A 8 -7.36 0.78 8.45
CA THR A 8 -7.69 -0.55 7.91
C THR A 8 -7.63 -0.53 6.38
N ALA A 9 -7.30 -1.67 5.79
CA ALA A 9 -7.63 -1.96 4.40
C ALA A 9 -9.13 -2.26 4.32
N GLY A 10 -9.85 -1.40 3.63
CA GLY A 10 -11.29 -1.50 3.48
C GLY A 10 -12.08 -1.14 4.74
N LYS A 11 -13.34 -1.56 4.73
CA LYS A 11 -14.35 -1.23 5.74
C LYS A 11 -14.10 -2.03 7.04
N PRO A 12 -13.96 -1.38 8.22
CA PRO A 12 -13.95 -2.08 9.50
C PRO A 12 -15.19 -2.99 9.66
N TYR A 13 -15.03 -4.19 10.20
CA TYR A 13 -16.15 -5.14 10.36
C TYR A 13 -17.25 -4.63 11.30
N SER A 14 -16.89 -3.77 12.24
CA SER A 14 -17.81 -3.11 13.16
C SER A 14 -18.58 -1.93 12.54
N THR A 15 -18.40 -1.65 11.24
CA THR A 15 -19.14 -0.60 10.54
C THR A 15 -20.64 -0.93 10.45
N HIS A 16 -21.48 0.00 10.89
CA HIS A 16 -22.92 -0.09 10.69
C HIS A 16 -23.28 0.43 9.30
N GLY A 17 -23.57 -0.49 8.37
CA GLY A 17 -23.97 -0.18 7.00
C GLY A 17 -22.96 -0.65 5.95
N GLU A 18 -23.26 -0.34 4.69
CA GLU A 18 -22.51 -0.84 3.52
C GLU A 18 -21.76 0.26 2.76
N SER A 19 -21.89 1.53 3.15
CA SER A 19 -21.28 2.63 2.43
C SER A 19 -19.84 2.90 2.87
N THR A 20 -19.02 3.41 1.95
CA THR A 20 -17.67 3.92 2.26
C THR A 20 -17.73 5.07 3.26
N MET A 21 -18.77 5.91 3.24
CA MET A 21 -18.96 7.00 4.19
C MET A 21 -19.16 6.47 5.62
N SER A 22 -20.02 5.45 5.80
CA SER A 22 -20.19 4.78 7.10
C SER A 22 -18.90 4.14 7.59
N ALA A 23 -18.06 3.63 6.67
CA ALA A 23 -16.74 3.11 7.02
C ALA A 23 -15.80 4.20 7.54
N ILE A 24 -15.80 5.38 6.90
CA ILE A 24 -15.02 6.55 7.32
C ILE A 24 -15.48 7.05 8.70
N GLU A 25 -16.79 7.18 8.90
CA GLU A 25 -17.37 7.51 10.21
C GLU A 25 -16.88 6.52 11.26
N ARG A 26 -16.91 5.22 10.95
CA ARG A 26 -16.45 4.18 11.86
C ARG A 26 -14.96 4.26 12.17
N ILE A 27 -14.11 4.55 11.18
CA ILE A 27 -12.67 4.78 11.38
C ILE A 27 -12.45 5.91 12.38
N ALA A 28 -13.18 7.02 12.24
CA ALA A 28 -13.10 8.14 13.17
C ALA A 28 -13.61 7.80 14.57
N GLU A 29 -14.72 7.05 14.70
CA GLU A 29 -15.26 6.59 15.98
C GLU A 29 -14.29 5.68 16.74
N LEU A 30 -13.58 4.80 16.02
CA LEU A 30 -12.52 3.94 16.58
C LEU A 30 -11.27 4.75 16.96
N GLY A 31 -11.21 6.02 16.57
CA GLY A 31 -10.06 6.89 16.72
C GLY A 31 -8.93 6.55 15.75
N LEU A 32 -9.14 5.74 14.71
CA LEU A 32 -8.17 5.53 13.64
C LEU A 32 -8.06 6.79 12.76
N GLY A 33 -6.97 6.91 12.01
CA GLY A 33 -6.63 8.15 11.29
C GLY A 33 -6.69 8.03 9.77
N CYS A 34 -6.73 6.81 9.23
CA CYS A 34 -6.76 6.57 7.80
C CYS A 34 -7.55 5.32 7.42
N MET A 35 -7.85 5.19 6.14
CA MET A 35 -8.48 4.02 5.54
C MET A 35 -8.00 3.87 4.11
N GLU A 36 -7.73 2.64 3.68
CA GLU A 36 -7.49 2.34 2.28
C GLU A 36 -8.78 1.84 1.61
N ILE A 37 -9.18 2.48 0.50
CA ILE A 37 -10.32 2.06 -0.29
C ILE A 37 -9.92 0.90 -1.21
N GLU A 38 -10.47 -0.28 -0.97
CA GLU A 38 -10.16 -1.48 -1.76
C GLU A 38 -10.94 -1.54 -3.08
N PHE A 39 -10.29 -1.18 -4.18
CA PHE A 39 -10.81 -1.46 -5.54
C PHE A 39 -10.28 -2.79 -6.11
N VAL A 40 -9.89 -3.71 -5.22
CA VAL A 40 -9.17 -4.94 -5.55
C VAL A 40 -9.90 -5.86 -6.53
N LYS A 41 -11.23 -5.79 -6.58
CA LYS A 41 -12.12 -6.52 -7.51
C LYS A 41 -12.70 -5.65 -8.64
N GLY A 42 -12.19 -4.44 -8.81
CA GLY A 42 -12.63 -3.47 -9.81
C GLY A 42 -13.17 -2.19 -9.20
N VAL A 43 -13.07 -1.10 -9.96
CA VAL A 43 -13.55 0.22 -9.58
C VAL A 43 -15.00 0.35 -10.04
N GLN A 44 -15.95 0.27 -9.10
CA GLN A 44 -17.40 0.36 -9.37
C GLN A 44 -18.05 1.61 -8.74
N MET A 45 -17.28 2.39 -7.98
CA MET A 45 -17.77 3.60 -7.34
C MET A 45 -18.07 4.66 -8.41
N LYS A 46 -19.26 5.24 -8.32
CA LYS A 46 -19.68 6.35 -9.19
C LYS A 46 -19.04 7.66 -8.73
N GLU A 47 -18.88 8.60 -9.65
CA GLU A 47 -18.23 9.89 -9.38
C GLU A 47 -18.95 10.72 -8.30
N ASP A 48 -20.29 10.74 -8.32
CA ASP A 48 -21.10 11.43 -7.32
C ASP A 48 -20.87 10.84 -5.91
N VAL A 49 -20.77 9.52 -5.80
CA VAL A 49 -20.43 8.84 -4.54
C VAL A 49 -19.00 9.16 -4.12
N ALA A 50 -18.03 9.18 -5.06
CA ALA A 50 -16.65 9.49 -4.76
C ALA A 50 -16.48 10.92 -4.16
N VAL A 51 -17.22 11.89 -4.68
CA VAL A 51 -17.23 13.26 -4.14
C VAL A 51 -17.78 13.29 -2.70
N GLU A 52 -18.86 12.55 -2.40
CA GLU A 52 -19.38 12.45 -1.03
C GLU A 52 -18.41 11.72 -0.08
N VAL A 53 -17.66 10.73 -0.59
CA VAL A 53 -16.57 10.08 0.15
C VAL A 53 -15.50 11.10 0.56
N ALA A 54 -15.05 11.94 -0.38
CA ALA A 54 -14.05 12.97 -0.09
C ALA A 54 -14.53 13.96 0.99
N LYS A 55 -15.79 14.40 0.86
CA LYS A 55 -16.42 15.29 1.84
C LYS A 55 -16.49 14.66 3.22
N THR A 56 -16.97 13.41 3.31
CA THR A 56 -17.05 12.68 4.59
C THR A 56 -15.67 12.50 5.23
N ALA A 57 -14.66 12.13 4.43
CA ALA A 57 -13.29 11.99 4.91
C ALA A 57 -12.73 13.32 5.46
N ALA A 58 -13.00 14.43 4.78
CA ALA A 58 -12.60 15.75 5.23
C ALA A 58 -13.31 16.17 6.54
N GLU A 59 -14.63 15.92 6.64
CA GLU A 59 -15.43 16.23 7.84
C GLU A 59 -14.96 15.46 9.08
N HIS A 60 -14.54 14.20 8.89
CA HIS A 60 -14.06 13.33 9.97
C HIS A 60 -12.54 13.36 10.17
N GLY A 61 -11.79 14.09 9.33
CA GLY A 61 -10.33 14.17 9.41
C GLY A 61 -9.60 12.85 9.08
N VAL A 62 -10.23 11.96 8.32
CA VAL A 62 -9.67 10.66 7.93
C VAL A 62 -8.88 10.79 6.63
N LYS A 63 -7.65 10.27 6.59
CA LYS A 63 -6.86 10.21 5.36
C LYS A 63 -7.19 8.97 4.54
N LEU A 64 -7.25 9.14 3.23
CA LEU A 64 -7.61 8.07 2.31
C LEU A 64 -6.44 7.72 1.39
N SER A 65 -6.29 6.42 1.14
CA SER A 65 -5.58 5.84 0.01
C SER A 65 -6.53 4.93 -0.76
N ALA A 66 -6.09 4.37 -1.87
CA ALA A 66 -6.84 3.34 -2.58
C ALA A 66 -5.93 2.20 -3.02
N HIS A 67 -6.45 0.98 -3.04
CA HIS A 67 -5.77 -0.17 -3.59
C HIS A 67 -6.34 -0.52 -4.97
N ALA A 68 -5.48 -0.60 -5.99
CA ALA A 68 -5.91 -0.95 -7.33
C ALA A 68 -6.24 -2.46 -7.49
N PRO A 69 -6.95 -2.87 -8.56
CA PRO A 69 -7.28 -4.27 -8.79
C PRO A 69 -6.06 -5.20 -8.86
N TYR A 70 -6.16 -6.40 -8.27
CA TYR A 70 -5.07 -7.40 -8.26
C TYR A 70 -4.67 -7.95 -9.65
N TYR A 71 -5.47 -7.65 -10.68
CA TYR A 71 -5.26 -8.14 -12.05
C TYR A 71 -4.27 -7.29 -12.86
N ILE A 72 -3.59 -6.33 -12.24
CA ILE A 72 -2.54 -5.55 -12.88
C ILE A 72 -1.31 -6.43 -13.11
N ASN A 73 -0.78 -6.40 -14.34
CA ASN A 73 0.52 -6.98 -14.65
C ASN A 73 1.20 -6.19 -15.77
N LEU A 74 2.09 -5.27 -15.40
CA LEU A 74 2.86 -4.45 -16.35
C LEU A 74 3.98 -5.23 -17.08
N ASN A 75 4.12 -6.52 -16.80
CA ASN A 75 5.01 -7.45 -17.51
C ASN A 75 4.25 -8.60 -18.18
N ALA A 76 2.94 -8.44 -18.43
CA ALA A 76 2.16 -9.43 -19.15
C ALA A 76 2.76 -9.72 -20.55
N LYS A 77 2.59 -10.96 -21.04
CA LYS A 77 3.09 -11.36 -22.36
C LYS A 77 2.22 -10.81 -23.49
N GLU A 78 0.92 -10.72 -23.23
CA GLU A 78 -0.08 -10.27 -24.18
C GLU A 78 -0.22 -8.73 -24.10
N PRO A 79 -0.05 -8.01 -25.22
CA PRO A 79 -0.16 -6.54 -25.24
C PRO A 79 -1.50 -6.02 -24.70
N GLU A 80 -2.59 -6.72 -24.97
CA GLU A 80 -3.94 -6.39 -24.47
C GLU A 80 -4.00 -6.37 -22.94
N LYS A 81 -3.30 -7.29 -22.27
CA LYS A 81 -3.25 -7.34 -20.79
C LYS A 81 -2.40 -6.21 -20.23
N ILE A 82 -1.36 -5.77 -20.95
CA ILE A 82 -0.60 -4.57 -20.57
C ILE A 82 -1.51 -3.35 -20.65
N THR A 83 -2.20 -3.14 -21.77
CA THR A 83 -3.15 -2.03 -21.94
C THR A 83 -4.21 -2.04 -20.83
N ALA A 84 -4.86 -3.18 -20.59
CA ALA A 84 -5.84 -3.32 -19.51
C ALA A 84 -5.26 -3.03 -18.12
N SER A 85 -3.98 -3.34 -17.89
CA SER A 85 -3.30 -3.01 -16.62
C SER A 85 -3.11 -1.51 -16.46
N LYS A 86 -2.66 -0.82 -17.53
CA LYS A 86 -2.53 0.65 -17.52
C LYS A 86 -3.88 1.33 -17.31
N GLU A 87 -4.93 0.86 -17.99
CA GLU A 87 -6.29 1.38 -17.84
C GLU A 87 -6.84 1.16 -16.43
N ARG A 88 -6.56 0.02 -15.79
CA ARG A 88 -6.97 -0.22 -14.39
C ARG A 88 -6.31 0.76 -13.43
N ILE A 89 -5.02 1.02 -13.60
CA ILE A 89 -4.30 2.01 -12.77
C ILE A 89 -4.88 3.40 -13.00
N LEU A 90 -5.06 3.81 -14.26
CA LEU A 90 -5.62 5.12 -14.61
C LEU A 90 -7.05 5.30 -14.08
N HIS A 91 -7.92 4.31 -14.24
CA HIS A 91 -9.29 4.36 -13.72
C HIS A 91 -9.30 4.41 -12.19
N THR A 92 -8.43 3.64 -11.53
CA THR A 92 -8.27 3.72 -10.07
C THR A 92 -7.83 5.12 -9.66
N ALA A 93 -6.85 5.70 -10.35
CA ALA A 93 -6.37 7.05 -10.07
C ALA A 93 -7.46 8.11 -10.22
N ARG A 94 -8.30 8.04 -11.27
CA ARG A 94 -9.43 8.95 -11.48
C ARG A 94 -10.39 8.93 -10.28
N VAL A 95 -10.85 7.74 -9.89
CA VAL A 95 -11.83 7.60 -8.81
C VAL A 95 -11.21 7.90 -7.45
N ALA A 96 -9.99 7.45 -7.20
CA ALA A 96 -9.26 7.76 -5.96
C ALA A 96 -9.06 9.27 -5.77
N SER A 97 -8.73 9.99 -6.84
CA SER A 97 -8.62 11.46 -6.83
C SER A 97 -9.95 12.12 -6.43
N LEU A 98 -11.07 11.65 -7.00
CA LEU A 98 -12.41 12.15 -6.63
C LEU A 98 -12.78 11.84 -5.18
N CYS A 99 -12.31 10.71 -4.64
CA CYS A 99 -12.44 10.37 -3.22
C CYS A 99 -11.54 11.20 -2.29
N GLY A 100 -10.67 12.08 -2.82
CA GLY A 100 -9.68 12.80 -2.02
C GLY A 100 -8.58 11.90 -1.47
N ALA A 101 -8.35 10.73 -2.07
CA ALA A 101 -7.28 9.83 -1.69
C ALA A 101 -5.91 10.39 -2.14
N GLN A 102 -4.90 10.24 -1.29
CA GLN A 102 -3.58 10.82 -1.51
C GLN A 102 -2.70 9.95 -2.43
N SER A 103 -2.97 8.64 -2.46
CA SER A 103 -2.18 7.69 -3.22
C SER A 103 -2.95 6.44 -3.61
N VAL A 104 -2.46 5.76 -4.65
CA VAL A 104 -2.98 4.47 -5.11
C VAL A 104 -1.90 3.40 -5.00
N VAL A 105 -2.13 2.36 -4.20
CA VAL A 105 -1.26 1.19 -4.09
C VAL A 105 -1.52 0.22 -5.25
N ILE A 106 -0.45 -0.36 -5.81
CA ILE A 106 -0.53 -1.32 -6.90
C ILE A 106 0.37 -2.54 -6.66
N HIS A 107 -0.17 -3.72 -6.97
CA HIS A 107 0.67 -4.87 -7.30
C HIS A 107 1.21 -4.67 -8.73
N THR A 108 2.52 -4.51 -8.87
CA THR A 108 3.11 -3.97 -10.10
C THR A 108 3.10 -4.98 -11.25
N ALA A 109 3.62 -6.20 -11.03
CA ALA A 109 3.76 -7.20 -12.07
C ALA A 109 4.04 -8.62 -11.53
N PHE A 110 3.78 -9.61 -12.38
CA PHE A 110 4.33 -10.96 -12.25
C PHE A 110 5.46 -11.16 -13.26
N PHE A 111 6.49 -11.93 -12.91
CA PHE A 111 7.62 -12.19 -13.80
C PHE A 111 7.24 -13.01 -15.03
N MET A 112 6.21 -13.87 -14.95
CA MET A 112 5.72 -14.68 -16.08
C MET A 112 6.83 -15.47 -16.80
N GLY A 113 7.80 -15.96 -16.02
CA GLY A 113 8.98 -16.69 -16.51
C GLY A 113 10.12 -15.81 -17.04
N ASP A 114 9.97 -14.49 -17.12
CA ASP A 114 11.08 -13.60 -17.43
C ASP A 114 12.02 -13.47 -16.21
N PRO A 115 13.35 -13.48 -16.42
CA PRO A 115 14.30 -13.08 -15.38
C PRO A 115 14.03 -11.64 -14.93
N PRO A 116 14.29 -11.29 -13.64
CA PRO A 116 14.07 -9.94 -13.13
C PRO A 116 14.71 -8.83 -13.97
N GLU A 117 15.93 -9.04 -14.46
CA GLU A 117 16.67 -8.08 -15.31
C GLU A 117 15.97 -7.79 -16.65
N MET A 118 15.19 -8.76 -17.17
CA MET A 118 14.43 -8.61 -18.41
C MET A 118 13.03 -8.03 -18.17
N ALA A 119 12.46 -8.28 -17.00
CA ALA A 119 11.14 -7.77 -16.62
C ALA A 119 11.19 -6.30 -16.22
N TYR A 120 12.21 -5.90 -15.45
CA TYR A 120 12.37 -4.53 -14.93
C TYR A 120 12.21 -3.43 -16.00
N PRO A 121 12.93 -3.44 -17.15
CA PRO A 121 12.80 -2.37 -18.14
C PRO A 121 11.40 -2.28 -18.75
N LYS A 122 10.70 -3.41 -18.92
CA LYS A 122 9.33 -3.44 -19.44
C LYS A 122 8.35 -2.85 -18.42
N ILE A 123 8.46 -3.28 -17.16
CA ILE A 123 7.65 -2.79 -16.05
C ILE A 123 7.80 -1.28 -15.92
N LYS A 124 9.05 -0.80 -15.88
CA LYS A 124 9.35 0.62 -15.77
C LYS A 124 8.75 1.42 -16.92
N GLN A 125 8.95 0.99 -18.16
CA GLN A 125 8.40 1.71 -19.31
C GLN A 125 6.87 1.75 -19.26
N ASN A 126 6.22 0.63 -18.95
CA ASN A 126 4.77 0.58 -18.88
C ASN A 126 4.19 1.41 -17.72
N LEU A 127 4.86 1.46 -16.57
CA LEU A 127 4.47 2.33 -15.47
C LEU A 127 4.68 3.81 -15.83
N LYS A 128 5.81 4.15 -16.48
CA LYS A 128 6.08 5.50 -16.98
C LYS A 128 4.97 6.00 -17.91
N ASP A 129 4.58 5.21 -18.90
CA ASP A 129 3.49 5.56 -19.81
C ASP A 129 2.18 5.80 -19.04
N THR A 130 1.93 5.01 -17.97
CA THR A 130 0.75 5.15 -17.13
C THR A 130 0.76 6.43 -16.32
N LEU A 131 1.90 6.80 -15.74
CA LEU A 131 2.09 8.05 -15.02
C LEU A 131 1.92 9.26 -15.95
N GLU A 132 2.39 9.16 -17.19
CA GLU A 132 2.17 10.21 -18.21
C GLU A 132 0.69 10.39 -18.54
N MET A 133 -0.09 9.29 -18.66
CA MET A 133 -1.55 9.37 -18.84
C MET A 133 -2.25 10.02 -17.64
N ILE A 134 -1.90 9.63 -16.41
CA ILE A 134 -2.46 10.23 -15.18
C ILE A 134 -2.16 11.74 -15.15
N LYS A 135 -0.92 12.12 -15.47
CA LYS A 135 -0.50 13.52 -15.53
C LYS A 135 -1.23 14.33 -16.60
N GLN A 136 -1.47 13.74 -17.77
CA GLN A 136 -2.21 14.38 -18.87
C GLN A 136 -3.66 14.71 -18.48
N GLU A 137 -4.25 13.97 -17.55
CA GLU A 137 -5.59 14.22 -17.01
C GLU A 137 -5.59 15.23 -15.84
N GLY A 138 -4.42 15.76 -15.46
CA GLY A 138 -4.31 16.70 -14.34
C GLY A 138 -4.59 16.06 -12.98
N ILE A 139 -4.46 14.73 -12.88
CA ILE A 139 -4.67 14.02 -11.62
C ILE A 139 -3.40 14.12 -10.77
N GLU A 140 -3.52 14.74 -9.60
CA GLU A 140 -2.43 14.91 -8.64
C GLU A 140 -2.53 13.89 -7.51
N LEU A 141 -1.96 12.71 -7.72
CA LEU A 141 -1.79 11.68 -6.68
C LEU A 141 -0.53 10.86 -6.91
N THR A 142 -0.11 10.13 -5.89
CA THR A 142 1.08 9.26 -5.94
C THR A 142 0.70 7.81 -6.23
N ILE A 143 1.34 7.20 -7.21
CA ILE A 143 1.24 5.74 -7.41
C ILE A 143 2.26 5.05 -6.52
N ARG A 144 1.82 4.02 -5.80
CA ARG A 144 2.63 3.29 -4.84
C ARG A 144 2.82 1.81 -5.20
N PRO A 145 3.90 1.47 -5.95
CA PRO A 145 4.32 0.10 -6.13
C PRO A 145 4.57 -0.57 -4.78
N GLU A 146 3.93 -1.71 -4.54
CA GLU A 146 4.04 -2.44 -3.29
C GLU A 146 5.21 -3.44 -3.29
N VAL A 147 5.81 -3.62 -2.11
CA VAL A 147 6.71 -4.75 -1.83
C VAL A 147 5.90 -6.04 -1.71
N MET A 148 6.23 -7.05 -2.53
CA MET A 148 5.42 -8.26 -2.69
C MET A 148 5.99 -9.45 -1.92
N GLY A 149 5.10 -10.29 -1.38
CA GLY A 149 5.47 -11.46 -0.58
C GLY A 149 5.75 -12.75 -1.33
N LYS A 150 5.77 -12.75 -2.68
CA LYS A 150 5.94 -13.97 -3.50
C LYS A 150 7.08 -13.82 -4.51
N SER A 151 7.90 -14.86 -4.66
CA SER A 151 9.05 -14.85 -5.59
C SER A 151 8.67 -14.82 -7.09
N SER A 152 7.41 -15.08 -7.42
CA SER A 152 6.88 -14.94 -8.78
C SER A 152 6.46 -13.51 -9.14
N GLN A 153 6.48 -12.59 -8.18
CA GLN A 153 6.05 -11.21 -8.32
C GLN A 153 7.25 -10.25 -8.29
N PHE A 154 7.15 -9.19 -9.09
CA PHE A 154 8.04 -8.05 -8.97
C PHE A 154 7.68 -7.28 -7.69
N GLY A 155 8.67 -6.92 -6.89
CA GLY A 155 8.42 -6.12 -5.69
C GLY A 155 9.34 -6.43 -4.52
N THR A 156 10.63 -6.71 -4.75
CA THR A 156 11.60 -6.63 -3.65
C THR A 156 11.79 -5.18 -3.21
N VAL A 157 12.25 -4.96 -1.97
CA VAL A 157 12.58 -3.62 -1.46
C VAL A 157 13.50 -2.85 -2.43
N ASP A 158 14.53 -3.49 -2.97
CA ASP A 158 15.46 -2.85 -3.92
C ASP A 158 14.79 -2.52 -5.26
N GLU A 159 13.97 -3.43 -5.79
CA GLU A 159 13.26 -3.20 -7.04
C GLU A 159 12.29 -2.02 -6.93
N VAL A 160 11.54 -1.94 -5.82
CA VAL A 160 10.58 -0.86 -5.56
C VAL A 160 11.30 0.47 -5.36
N ILE A 161 12.36 0.52 -4.53
CA ILE A 161 13.16 1.73 -4.31
C ILE A 161 13.75 2.21 -5.65
N ARG A 162 14.35 1.31 -6.41
CA ARG A 162 14.93 1.65 -7.71
C ARG A 162 13.88 2.20 -8.67
N LEU A 163 12.72 1.53 -8.77
CA LEU A 163 11.63 1.98 -9.62
C LEU A 163 11.15 3.39 -9.23
N CYS A 164 10.99 3.64 -7.93
CA CYS A 164 10.55 4.95 -7.42
C CYS A 164 11.60 6.05 -7.60
N SER A 165 12.90 5.70 -7.55
CA SER A 165 13.99 6.65 -7.81
C SER A 165 14.08 7.07 -9.28
N GLU A 166 13.60 6.22 -10.20
CA GLU A 166 13.69 6.42 -11.64
C GLU A 166 12.41 7.05 -12.24
N LEU A 167 11.30 7.13 -11.48
CA LEU A 167 9.98 7.58 -11.97
C LEU A 167 9.33 8.60 -11.03
N ASP A 168 9.19 9.84 -11.51
CA ASP A 168 8.43 10.88 -10.82
C ASP A 168 6.94 10.50 -10.67
N GLY A 169 6.30 10.95 -9.59
CA GLY A 169 4.90 10.62 -9.30
C GLY A 169 4.72 9.25 -8.64
N THR A 170 5.82 8.61 -8.21
CA THR A 170 5.79 7.36 -7.45
C THR A 170 6.47 7.48 -6.09
N ALA A 171 6.01 6.66 -5.15
CA ALA A 171 6.63 6.45 -3.84
C ALA A 171 6.34 5.02 -3.38
N PRO A 172 7.16 4.39 -2.53
CA PRO A 172 6.92 3.00 -2.16
C PRO A 172 5.65 2.81 -1.31
N CYS A 173 4.99 1.66 -1.48
CA CYS A 173 4.25 1.01 -0.40
C CYS A 173 5.11 -0.15 0.12
N ILE A 174 5.44 -0.14 1.41
CA ILE A 174 6.28 -1.17 2.02
C ILE A 174 5.39 -2.08 2.87
N ASP A 175 5.23 -3.32 2.42
CA ASP A 175 4.74 -4.39 3.27
C ASP A 175 5.93 -5.14 3.88
N PHE A 176 6.15 -4.92 5.17
CA PHE A 176 7.23 -5.57 5.91
C PHE A 176 6.96 -7.06 6.16
N ALA A 177 5.69 -7.45 6.29
CA ALA A 177 5.31 -8.83 6.50
C ALA A 177 5.50 -9.64 5.20
N HIS A 178 5.21 -9.05 4.04
CA HIS A 178 5.55 -9.62 2.74
C HIS A 178 7.06 -9.85 2.58
N ASN A 179 7.86 -8.85 2.93
CA ASN A 179 9.31 -8.97 2.87
C ASN A 179 9.81 -10.12 3.76
N HIS A 180 9.29 -10.22 4.98
CA HIS A 180 9.58 -11.33 5.90
C HIS A 180 9.15 -12.68 5.31
N ALA A 181 7.94 -12.76 4.75
CA ALA A 181 7.36 -13.99 4.22
C ALA A 181 8.17 -14.63 3.07
N LEU A 182 8.98 -13.86 2.35
CA LEU A 182 9.81 -14.38 1.25
C LEU A 182 10.91 -15.34 1.73
N LYS A 183 11.52 -15.07 2.89
CA LYS A 183 12.73 -15.78 3.35
C LYS A 183 12.70 -16.18 4.82
N GLY A 184 11.76 -15.65 5.61
CA GLY A 184 11.72 -15.81 7.07
C GLY A 184 12.79 -14.98 7.80
N ASP A 185 13.39 -13.99 7.14
CA ASP A 185 14.31 -12.99 7.72
C ASP A 185 13.63 -11.61 7.78
N MET A 186 14.31 -10.54 8.19
CA MET A 186 13.70 -9.19 8.24
C MET A 186 12.58 -9.05 9.28
N ASN A 187 12.85 -9.48 10.51
CA ASN A 187 11.88 -9.55 11.60
C ASN A 187 12.40 -9.05 12.96
N THR A 188 13.48 -8.26 12.94
CA THR A 188 14.11 -7.62 14.10
C THR A 188 14.20 -6.11 13.89
N TYR A 189 14.41 -5.36 14.98
CA TYR A 189 14.58 -3.91 14.91
C TYR A 189 15.68 -3.50 13.93
N GLU A 190 16.84 -4.17 14.01
CA GLU A 190 18.01 -3.86 13.18
C GLU A 190 17.73 -4.08 11.69
N GLU A 191 17.01 -5.16 11.35
CA GLU A 191 16.63 -5.45 9.97
C GLU A 191 15.57 -4.47 9.45
N PHE A 192 14.58 -4.11 10.27
CA PHE A 192 13.61 -3.06 9.89
C PHE A 192 14.30 -1.70 9.69
N ALA A 193 15.22 -1.35 10.58
CA ALA A 193 16.02 -0.14 10.46
C ALA A 193 16.88 -0.14 9.19
N GLU A 194 17.43 -1.29 8.78
CA GLU A 194 18.16 -1.42 7.52
C GLU A 194 17.26 -1.09 6.32
N VAL A 195 16.04 -1.62 6.27
CA VAL A 195 15.06 -1.31 5.21
C VAL A 195 14.74 0.18 5.18
N LEU A 196 14.48 0.81 6.34
CA LEU A 196 14.20 2.24 6.43
C LEU A 196 15.40 3.09 5.95
N ASN A 197 16.63 2.72 6.35
CA ASN A 197 17.85 3.38 5.88
C ASN A 197 18.04 3.26 4.36
N ARG A 198 17.70 2.11 3.77
CA ARG A 198 17.76 1.90 2.32
C ARG A 198 16.75 2.79 1.59
N ILE A 199 15.53 2.91 2.12
CA ILE A 199 14.51 3.82 1.58
C ILE A 199 15.01 5.27 1.63
N GLU A 200 15.51 5.71 2.78
CA GLU A 200 16.02 7.07 2.95
C GLU A 200 17.24 7.34 2.05
N SER A 201 18.14 6.37 1.91
CA SER A 201 19.32 6.51 1.05
C SER A 201 18.96 6.56 -0.45
N GLY A 202 17.95 5.80 -0.87
CA GLY A 202 17.55 5.70 -2.27
C GLY A 202 16.57 6.79 -2.72
N LEU A 203 15.68 7.24 -1.82
CA LEU A 203 14.57 8.15 -2.15
C LEU A 203 14.58 9.45 -1.33
N GLY A 204 15.51 9.58 -0.39
CA GLY A 204 15.61 10.74 0.50
C GLY A 204 14.65 10.67 1.69
N ARG A 205 14.87 11.57 2.66
CA ARG A 205 14.09 11.67 3.90
C ARG A 205 12.59 11.85 3.65
N SER A 206 12.21 12.55 2.59
CA SER A 206 10.81 12.78 2.23
C SER A 206 10.02 11.48 2.03
N ALA A 207 10.67 10.39 1.63
CA ALA A 207 10.03 9.08 1.50
C ALA A 207 9.62 8.49 2.85
N LEU A 208 10.31 8.83 3.95
CA LEU A 208 9.95 8.44 5.31
C LEU A 208 8.96 9.42 5.97
N ASP A 209 8.85 10.65 5.47
CA ASP A 209 7.86 11.64 5.94
C ASP A 209 6.47 11.49 5.28
N ASP A 210 6.37 10.61 4.27
CA ASP A 210 5.16 10.25 3.55
C ASP A 210 5.22 8.80 3.02
N ILE A 211 5.46 7.85 3.93
CA ILE A 211 5.47 6.43 3.58
C ILE A 211 4.06 5.85 3.57
N HIS A 212 3.88 4.78 2.80
CA HIS A 212 2.72 3.92 2.90
C HIS A 212 3.19 2.55 3.33
N ILE A 213 2.59 2.01 4.39
CA ILE A 213 2.95 0.72 4.97
C ILE A 213 1.71 -0.15 5.00
N HIS A 214 1.83 -1.36 4.48
CA HIS A 214 0.90 -2.44 4.81
C HIS A 214 1.47 -3.27 5.95
N CYS A 215 0.60 -3.74 6.83
CA CYS A 215 1.00 -4.53 7.97
C CYS A 215 -0.07 -5.57 8.32
N SER A 216 0.35 -6.83 8.36
CA SER A 216 -0.48 -7.97 8.78
C SER A 216 0.44 -9.10 9.29
N GLY A 217 -0.14 -10.13 9.90
CA GLY A 217 0.56 -11.41 10.02
C GLY A 217 0.51 -12.16 8.70
N ILE A 218 1.51 -12.98 8.38
CA ILE A 218 1.49 -13.78 7.15
C ILE A 218 1.82 -15.23 7.43
N LYS A 219 0.99 -16.14 6.90
CA LYS A 219 1.38 -17.54 6.72
C LYS A 219 2.15 -17.66 5.42
N TYR A 220 3.36 -18.19 5.47
CA TYR A 220 4.20 -18.34 4.28
C TYR A 220 4.81 -19.75 4.17
N GLY A 221 5.37 -20.03 3.00
CA GLY A 221 6.09 -21.27 2.71
C GLY A 221 7.27 -21.01 1.76
N PRO A 222 7.84 -22.05 1.14
CA PRO A 222 9.04 -21.91 0.30
C PRO A 222 8.90 -20.98 -0.92
N LYS A 223 7.67 -20.62 -1.30
CA LYS A 223 7.37 -19.73 -2.44
C LYS A 223 6.91 -18.32 -1.98
N GLY A 224 6.99 -18.04 -0.68
CA GLY A 224 6.50 -16.82 -0.08
C GLY A 224 5.11 -16.97 0.56
N GLU A 225 4.41 -15.85 0.63
CA GLU A 225 3.08 -15.67 1.22
C GLU A 225 2.04 -16.67 0.70
N LEU A 226 1.23 -17.22 1.62
CA LEU A 226 0.11 -18.12 1.35
C LEU A 226 -1.24 -17.48 1.72
N LYS A 227 -1.29 -16.78 2.86
CA LYS A 227 -2.46 -16.00 3.31
C LYS A 227 -2.08 -15.05 4.43
N HIS A 228 -2.85 -13.99 4.60
CA HIS A 228 -2.77 -13.12 5.78
C HIS A 228 -3.29 -13.86 7.01
N LEU A 229 -2.77 -13.46 8.16
CA LEU A 229 -3.06 -13.92 9.51
C LEU A 229 -3.25 -12.70 10.41
N ASP A 230 -3.92 -12.91 11.53
CA ASP A 230 -3.87 -11.95 12.63
C ASP A 230 -2.44 -11.87 13.17
N LEU A 231 -2.06 -10.71 13.72
CA LEU A 231 -0.69 -10.47 14.18
C LEU A 231 -0.26 -11.45 15.27
N ASP A 232 -1.17 -11.85 16.16
CA ASP A 232 -0.92 -12.79 17.25
C ASP A 232 -0.83 -14.26 16.81
N GLU A 233 -1.33 -14.58 15.61
CA GLU A 233 -1.22 -15.88 14.97
C GLU A 233 0.06 -16.04 14.12
N SER A 234 0.84 -14.97 13.97
CA SER A 234 2.04 -14.94 13.13
C SER A 234 3.32 -14.77 13.95
N ASP A 235 4.46 -15.08 13.36
CA ASP A 235 5.78 -14.78 13.91
C ASP A 235 6.24 -13.36 13.59
N PHE A 236 5.46 -12.57 12.84
CA PHE A 236 5.82 -11.21 12.46
C PHE A 236 5.89 -10.28 13.68
N ASN A 237 7.08 -9.73 13.92
CA ASN A 237 7.41 -8.93 15.08
C ASN A 237 7.04 -7.45 14.85
N TYR A 238 5.73 -7.21 14.75
CA TYR A 238 5.19 -5.87 14.56
C TYR A 238 5.63 -4.88 15.65
N LYS A 239 5.98 -5.37 16.85
CA LYS A 239 6.45 -4.53 17.96
C LYS A 239 7.81 -3.90 17.66
N GLU A 240 8.76 -4.68 17.17
CA GLU A 240 10.08 -4.13 16.78
C GLU A 240 9.97 -3.29 15.51
N LEU A 241 9.05 -3.62 14.58
CA LEU A 241 8.74 -2.73 13.45
C LEU A 241 8.27 -1.36 13.96
N LEU A 242 7.23 -1.32 14.80
CA LEU A 242 6.68 -0.07 15.33
C LEU A 242 7.72 0.73 16.12
N ARG A 243 8.64 0.06 16.81
CA ARG A 243 9.79 0.69 17.46
C ARG A 243 10.74 1.34 16.46
N ALA A 244 11.08 0.66 15.36
CA ALA A 244 11.87 1.23 14.27
C ALA A 244 11.17 2.45 13.65
N LEU A 245 9.89 2.33 13.31
CA LEU A 245 9.11 3.44 12.74
C LEU A 245 9.05 4.66 13.69
N LYS A 246 8.98 4.44 15.01
CA LYS A 246 8.98 5.50 16.03
C LYS A 246 10.33 6.21 16.10
N ILE A 247 11.43 5.46 16.19
CA ILE A 247 12.79 6.01 16.31
C ILE A 247 13.20 6.78 15.06
N PHE A 248 12.80 6.29 13.87
CA PHE A 248 13.05 6.97 12.60
C PHE A 248 12.08 8.13 12.36
N GLU A 249 11.15 8.41 13.29
CA GLU A 249 10.14 9.47 13.17
C GLU A 249 9.35 9.39 11.85
N VAL A 250 9.02 8.17 11.44
CA VAL A 250 8.31 7.90 10.19
C VAL A 250 6.91 8.51 10.24
N LYS A 251 6.45 9.05 9.12
CA LYS A 251 5.13 9.65 8.96
C LYS A 251 4.48 9.12 7.69
N GLY A 252 3.16 9.13 7.64
CA GLY A 252 2.41 8.58 6.53
C GLY A 252 1.28 7.69 7.01
N LEU A 253 1.00 6.64 6.25
CA LEU A 253 -0.10 5.71 6.50
C LEU A 253 0.43 4.33 6.83
N LEU A 254 -0.11 3.71 7.88
CA LEU A 254 0.03 2.30 8.18
C LEU A 254 -1.37 1.66 8.12
N ILE A 255 -1.57 0.85 7.09
CA ILE A 255 -2.81 0.16 6.76
C ILE A 255 -2.72 -1.28 7.26
N CYS A 256 -3.67 -1.67 8.09
CA CYS A 256 -3.78 -3.04 8.58
C CYS A 256 -4.55 -3.91 7.59
N GLU A 257 -3.94 -5.03 7.20
CA GLU A 257 -4.51 -6.02 6.28
C GLU A 257 -4.76 -7.38 6.95
N SER A 258 -4.69 -7.42 8.29
CA SER A 258 -5.01 -8.62 9.06
C SER A 258 -6.47 -9.04 8.86
N PRO A 259 -6.81 -10.34 8.92
CA PRO A 259 -8.18 -10.83 8.89
C PRO A 259 -9.10 -10.25 9.95
N ASN A 260 -8.60 -9.77 11.09
CA ASN A 260 -9.37 -9.10 12.13
C ASN A 260 -9.43 -7.54 12.01
N LEU A 261 -8.84 -6.99 10.95
CA LEU A 261 -8.82 -5.58 10.54
C LEU A 261 -8.65 -4.58 11.69
N GLU A 262 -9.74 -3.96 12.15
CA GLU A 262 -9.66 -2.86 13.11
C GLU A 262 -9.08 -3.28 14.47
N ILE A 263 -9.15 -4.57 14.81
CA ILE A 263 -8.61 -5.09 16.07
C ILE A 263 -7.09 -4.94 16.07
N ASP A 264 -6.41 -5.42 15.03
CA ASP A 264 -4.96 -5.30 14.89
C ASP A 264 -4.53 -3.85 14.59
N ALA A 265 -5.31 -3.09 13.82
CA ALA A 265 -5.05 -1.66 13.61
C ALA A 265 -4.99 -0.89 14.94
N LEU A 266 -5.95 -1.14 15.84
CA LEU A 266 -6.00 -0.53 17.17
C LEU A 266 -4.89 -1.07 18.09
N LEU A 267 -4.57 -2.36 18.01
CA LEU A 267 -3.46 -2.96 18.75
C LEU A 267 -2.14 -2.28 18.40
N MET A 268 -1.84 -2.14 17.11
CA MET A 268 -0.64 -1.47 16.62
C MET A 268 -0.60 -0.01 17.04
N LYS A 269 -1.69 0.73 16.85
CA LYS A 269 -1.77 2.14 17.27
C LYS A 269 -1.53 2.29 18.77
N LYS A 270 -2.17 1.46 19.60
CA LYS A 270 -2.03 1.50 21.06
C LYS A 270 -0.58 1.23 21.48
N TYR A 271 0.06 0.24 20.88
CA TYR A 271 1.46 -0.08 21.17
C TYR A 271 2.39 1.07 20.75
N TYR A 272 2.26 1.60 19.53
CA TYR A 272 3.08 2.70 19.01
C TYR A 272 2.98 3.98 19.87
N ASN A 273 1.80 4.26 20.42
CA ASN A 273 1.59 5.41 21.32
C ASN A 273 2.15 5.19 22.73
N SER A 274 2.43 3.95 23.13
CA SER A 274 3.05 3.63 24.42
C SER A 274 4.58 3.67 24.40
N LEU A 275 5.18 3.72 23.20
CA LEU A 275 6.61 3.93 22.97
C LEU A 275 6.98 5.41 23.10
#